data_AF-A0A1Y2IXQ2-F1
#
_entry.id   AF-A0A1Y2IXQ2-F1
#
_cell.length_a   1.000
_cell.length_b   1.000
_cell.length_c   1.000
_cell.angle_alpha   90.00
_cell.angle_beta   90.00
_cell.angle_gamma   90.00
#
_symmetry.space_group_name_H-M   'P 1'
#
loop_
_entity.id
_entity.type
_entity.pdbx_description
1 polymer ?
#
loop_
_entity_poly.entity_id
_entity_poly.type
_entity_poly.pdbx_seq_one_letter_code
_entity_poly.pdbx_strand_id
1 'polypeptide(L)'
;MTTVMALSPHKTASGFLLPSIHAAPPFFTQQPNPQTQATVTQHWTRLILSYARHRRLFVLRVEDADVPGSDWDEILRNPRINRTCILRGRVPTCCVQH
;
A
#
# COMPACT_ATOMS: atom_id res chain seq x y z
N MET A 1 -7.18 -26.45 -2.45
CA MET A 1 -5.81 -26.05 -2.87
C MET A 1 -5.51 -24.72 -2.20
N THR A 2 -4.83 -24.77 -1.07
CA THR A 2 -4.58 -23.61 -0.20
C THR A 2 -3.41 -22.82 -0.78
N THR A 3 -3.68 -21.71 -1.47
CA THR A 3 -2.63 -20.79 -1.93
C THR A 3 -1.94 -20.20 -0.72
N VAL A 4 -0.76 -20.72 -0.40
CA VAL A 4 0.18 -20.05 0.49
C VAL A 4 0.50 -18.69 -0.16
N MET A 5 0.05 -17.59 0.45
CA MET A 5 0.47 -16.26 0.01
C MET A 5 1.94 -16.12 0.35
N ALA A 6 2.81 -16.51 -0.58
CA ALA A 6 4.23 -16.30 -0.47
C ALA A 6 4.46 -14.80 -0.40
N LEU A 7 4.96 -14.35 0.76
CA LEU A 7 5.41 -12.99 1.04
C LEU A 7 6.67 -12.73 0.19
N SER A 8 6.50 -12.61 -1.12
CA SER A 8 7.60 -12.46 -2.06
C SER A 8 7.72 -11.00 -2.48
N PRO A 9 8.94 -10.41 -2.46
CA PRO A 9 9.15 -9.09 -3.04
C PRO A 9 8.77 -9.11 -4.53
N HIS A 10 8.19 -8.02 -5.02
CA HIS A 10 7.73 -7.92 -6.40
C HIS A 10 8.36 -6.73 -7.09
N LYS A 11 8.90 -6.96 -8.29
CA LYS A 11 9.40 -5.87 -9.13
C LYS A 11 8.27 -5.36 -10.00
N THR A 12 8.01 -4.08 -9.92
CA THR A 12 6.94 -3.44 -10.67
C THR A 12 7.41 -3.05 -12.07
N ALA A 13 6.50 -2.56 -12.92
CA ALA A 13 6.82 -2.20 -14.31
C ALA A 13 7.82 -1.03 -14.40
N SER A 14 7.79 -0.11 -13.43
CA SER A 14 8.79 0.97 -13.32
C SER A 14 10.16 0.50 -12.84
N GLY A 15 10.28 -0.75 -12.41
CA GLY A 15 11.50 -1.32 -11.86
C GLY A 15 11.69 -1.12 -10.36
N PHE A 16 10.68 -0.56 -9.67
CA PHE A 16 10.67 -0.45 -8.22
C PHE A 16 10.49 -1.83 -7.56
N LEU A 17 11.18 -2.05 -6.44
CA LEU A 17 11.07 -3.29 -5.65
C LEU A 17 10.08 -3.08 -4.50
N LEU A 18 8.89 -3.65 -4.65
CA LEU A 18 7.90 -3.72 -3.58
C LEU A 18 8.34 -4.73 -2.51
N PRO A 19 8.23 -4.38 -1.23
CA PRO A 19 8.51 -5.29 -0.14
C PRO A 19 7.48 -6.41 -0.12
N SER A 20 7.89 -7.57 0.39
CA SER A 20 7.05 -8.76 0.53
C SER A 20 5.75 -8.54 1.30
N ILE A 21 5.75 -7.63 2.28
CA ILE A 21 4.56 -7.28 3.07
C ILE A 21 3.46 -6.62 2.24
N HIS A 22 3.79 -6.02 1.09
CA HIS A 22 2.80 -5.50 0.14
C HIS A 22 1.94 -6.62 -0.47
N ALA A 23 2.41 -7.87 -0.42
CA ALA A 23 1.63 -9.03 -0.82
C ALA A 23 0.69 -9.55 0.30
N ALA A 24 0.70 -8.97 1.50
CA ALA A 24 -0.12 -9.44 2.61
C ALA A 24 -1.49 -8.74 2.60
N PRO A 25 -2.62 -9.47 2.54
CA PRO A 25 -3.96 -8.88 2.65
C PRO A 25 -4.17 -8.01 3.90
N PRO A 26 -3.71 -8.38 5.12
CA PRO A 26 -3.96 -7.55 6.30
C PRO A 26 -3.23 -6.21 6.24
N PHE A 27 -2.20 -6.06 5.39
CA PHE A 27 -1.46 -4.82 5.23
C PHE A 27 -2.32 -3.66 4.69
N PHE A 28 -3.37 -3.98 3.93
CA PHE A 28 -4.34 -3.03 3.38
C PHE A 28 -5.57 -2.82 4.29
N THR A 29 -5.57 -3.40 5.50
CA THR A 29 -6.68 -3.31 6.45
C THR A 29 -6.23 -2.64 7.74
N GLN A 30 -7.12 -1.85 8.34
CA GLN A 30 -6.86 -1.29 9.67
C GLN A 30 -6.78 -2.43 10.70
N GLN A 31 -5.69 -2.46 11.45
CA GLN A 31 -5.46 -3.45 12.49
C GLN A 31 -6.22 -3.05 13.77
N PRO A 32 -6.90 -4.00 14.44
CA PRO A 32 -7.59 -3.71 15.69
C PRO A 32 -6.62 -3.41 16.84
N ASN A 33 -5.41 -3.98 16.78
CA ASN A 33 -4.37 -3.73 17.77
C ASN A 33 -3.59 -2.44 17.43
N PRO A 34 -3.55 -1.42 18.32
CA PRO A 34 -2.82 -0.19 18.07
C PRO A 34 -1.31 -0.40 17.87
N GLN A 35 -0.70 -1.38 18.52
CA GLN A 35 0.72 -1.68 18.36
C GLN A 35 1.01 -2.21 16.95
N THR A 36 0.19 -3.15 16.46
CA THR A 36 0.29 -3.67 15.09
C THR A 36 -0.02 -2.59 14.06
N GLN A 37 -1.01 -1.72 14.34
CA GLN A 37 -1.35 -0.59 13.47
C GLN A 37 -0.18 0.39 13.34
N ALA A 38 0.54 0.68 14.43
CA ALA A 38 1.74 1.53 14.38
C ALA A 38 2.82 0.91 13.49
N THR A 39 3.07 -0.40 13.61
CA THR A 39 4.02 -1.12 12.74
C THR A 39 3.61 -1.07 11.27
N VAL A 40 2.33 -1.32 10.95
CA VAL A 40 1.82 -1.23 9.58
C VAL A 40 1.99 0.19 9.02
N THR A 41 1.72 1.21 9.84
CA THR A 41 1.89 2.62 9.46
C THR A 41 3.36 2.94 9.15
N GLN A 42 4.29 2.47 9.99
CA GLN A 42 5.73 2.63 9.73
C GLN A 42 6.17 1.98 8.41
N HIS A 43 5.64 0.80 8.10
CA HIS A 43 5.90 0.12 6.82
C HIS A 43 5.36 0.92 5.63
N TRP A 44 4.15 1.47 5.72
CA TRP A 44 3.58 2.35 4.71
C TRP A 44 4.41 3.62 4.52
N THR A 45 4.81 4.29 5.60
CA THR A 45 5.67 5.48 5.53
C THR A 45 6.98 5.19 4.81
N ARG A 46 7.65 4.08 5.15
CA ARG A 46 8.90 3.69 4.50
C ARG A 46 8.70 3.37 3.02
N LEU A 47 7.62 2.66 2.68
CA LEU A 47 7.27 2.33 1.30
C LEU A 47 7.06 3.61 0.46
N ILE A 48 6.19 4.50 0.93
CA ILE A 48 5.86 5.76 0.26
C ILE A 48 7.12 6.60 0.04
N LEU A 49 7.94 6.79 1.08
CA LEU A 49 9.19 7.57 0.96
C LEU A 49 10.19 6.95 -0.01
N SER A 50 10.34 5.63 -0.01
CA SER A 50 11.25 4.94 -0.92
C SER A 50 10.80 5.03 -2.38
N TYR A 51 9.50 4.93 -2.63
CA TYR A 51 8.91 5.09 -3.96
C TYR A 51 8.97 6.55 -4.43
N ALA A 52 8.67 7.49 -3.54
CA ALA A 52 8.80 8.93 -3.78
C ALA A 52 10.21 9.28 -4.27
N ARG A 53 11.25 8.73 -3.62
CA ARG A 53 12.64 8.91 -4.03
C ARG A 53 12.95 8.26 -5.39
N HIS A 54 12.37 7.10 -5.67
CA HIS A 54 12.60 6.38 -6.92
C HIS A 54 12.02 7.12 -8.14
N ARG A 55 10.77 7.60 -8.04
CA ARG A 55 10.09 8.34 -9.10
C ARG A 55 10.25 9.86 -9.02
N ARG A 56 10.99 10.38 -8.03
CA ARG A 56 11.19 11.82 -7.74
C ARG A 56 9.86 12.57 -7.54
N LEU A 57 8.92 11.94 -6.83
CA LEU A 57 7.64 12.54 -6.47
C LEU A 57 7.79 13.25 -5.11
N PHE A 58 7.39 14.52 -5.05
CA PHE A 58 7.48 15.33 -3.82
C PHE A 58 6.11 15.68 -3.23
N VAL A 59 5.04 15.42 -3.98
CA VAL A 59 3.67 15.72 -3.61
C VAL A 59 2.85 14.45 -3.71
N LEU A 60 2.15 14.11 -2.63
CA LEU A 60 1.16 13.04 -2.57
C LEU A 60 -0.18 13.70 -2.24
N ARG A 61 -1.13 13.66 -3.18
CA ARG A 61 -2.50 14.12 -2.90
C ARG A 61 -3.34 12.94 -2.47
N VAL A 62 -4.41 13.23 -1.72
CA VAL A 62 -5.35 12.20 -1.29
C VAL A 62 -6.12 11.62 -2.48
N GLU A 63 -6.41 12.47 -3.47
CA GLU A 63 -7.07 12.10 -4.73
C GLU A 63 -6.27 11.08 -5.55
N ASP A 64 -4.93 11.13 -5.49
CA ASP A 64 -4.04 10.22 -6.21
C ASP A 64 -4.18 8.76 -5.75
N ALA A 65 -4.76 8.52 -4.57
CA ALA A 65 -5.01 7.18 -4.05
C ALA A 65 -6.29 6.53 -4.59
N ASP A 66 -7.24 7.34 -5.09
CA ASP A 66 -8.55 6.86 -5.56
C ASP A 66 -8.59 6.73 -7.09
N VAL A 67 -7.83 7.57 -7.80
CA VAL A 67 -7.84 7.62 -9.26
C VAL A 67 -6.89 6.57 -9.86
N PRO A 68 -7.39 5.62 -10.68
CA PRO A 68 -6.53 4.69 -11.39
C PRO A 68 -5.65 5.41 -12.42
N GLY A 69 -4.36 5.07 -12.44
CA GLY A 69 -3.39 5.65 -13.38
C GLY A 69 -2.64 6.88 -12.87
N SER A 70 -2.79 7.25 -11.58
CA SER A 70 -1.87 8.21 -10.95
C SER A 70 -0.46 7.63 -10.83
N ASP A 71 0.55 8.49 -10.71
CA ASP A 71 1.94 8.09 -10.49
C ASP A 71 2.12 7.20 -9.25
N TRP A 72 1.17 7.26 -8.30
CA TRP A 72 1.16 6.49 -7.05
C TRP A 72 0.38 5.16 -7.12
N ASP A 73 -0.34 4.89 -8.21
CA ASP A 73 -1.21 3.70 -8.36
C ASP A 73 -0.43 2.39 -8.11
N GLU A 74 0.83 2.34 -8.57
CA GLU A 74 1.72 1.18 -8.49
C GLU A 74 2.02 0.69 -7.05
N ILE A 75 1.97 1.59 -6.05
CA ILE A 75 2.19 1.23 -4.64
C ILE A 75 0.91 1.22 -3.80
N LEU A 76 -0.06 2.07 -4.13
CA LEU A 76 -1.30 2.23 -3.36
C LEU A 76 -2.35 1.16 -3.73
N ARG A 77 -2.24 0.62 -4.94
CA ARG A 77 -3.10 -0.43 -5.45
C ARG A 77 -2.29 -1.70 -5.67
N ASN A 78 -2.79 -2.81 -5.15
CA ASN A 78 -2.26 -4.12 -5.48
C ASN A 78 -3.28 -4.90 -6.32
N PRO A 79 -3.17 -4.90 -7.66
CA PRO A 79 -4.08 -5.65 -8.52
C PRO A 79 -3.99 -7.16 -8.29
N ARG A 80 -2.90 -7.68 -7.71
CA ARG A 80 -2.72 -9.11 -7.42
C ARG A 80 -3.61 -9.60 -6.28
N ILE A 81 -4.01 -8.69 -5.38
CA ILE A 81 -4.85 -8.99 -4.21
C ILE A 81 -6.23 -8.33 -4.39
N ASN A 82 -6.41 -7.54 -5.46
CA ASN A 82 -7.59 -6.72 -5.71
C ASN A 82 -7.95 -5.82 -4.50
N ARG A 83 -6.93 -5.21 -3.88
CA ARG A 83 -7.07 -4.32 -2.71
C ARG A 83 -6.42 -2.97 -2.97
N THR A 84 -7.03 -1.93 -2.42
CA THR A 84 -6.59 -0.53 -2.48
C THR A 84 -6.57 0.07 -1.08
N CYS A 85 -5.50 0.82 -0.78
CA CYS A 85 -5.46 1.63 0.43
C CYS A 85 -6.13 2.97 0.17
N ILE A 86 -7.28 3.21 0.81
CA ILE A 86 -7.98 4.48 0.72
C ILE A 86 -7.40 5.45 1.75
N LEU A 87 -6.86 6.57 1.30
CA LEU A 87 -6.51 7.69 2.17
C LEU A 87 -7.77 8.54 2.35
N ARG A 88 -8.43 8.50 3.51
CA ARG A 88 -9.55 9.41 3.82
C ARG A 88 -9.16 10.38 4.94
N GLY A 89 -8.92 11.64 4.55
CA GLY A 89 -9.21 12.87 5.32
C GLY A 89 -8.53 13.14 6.66
N ARG A 90 -8.04 12.17 7.45
CA ARG A 90 -7.25 12.42 8.66
C ARG A 90 -6.55 11.22 9.28
N VAL A 91 -6.83 10.01 8.83
CA VAL A 91 -6.17 8.75 9.20
C VAL A 91 -6.40 7.80 8.03
N PRO A 92 -5.46 6.90 7.66
CA PRO A 92 -5.74 5.83 6.69
C PRO A 92 -6.87 4.94 7.22
N THR A 93 -8.12 5.30 6.91
CA THR A 93 -9.32 4.54 7.22
C THR A 93 -9.63 3.71 5.99
N CYS A 94 -9.11 2.49 5.99
CA CYS A 94 -9.40 1.52 4.95
C CYS A 94 -10.79 0.91 5.23
N CYS A 95 -11.65 0.92 4.22
CA CYS A 95 -13.01 0.39 4.13
C CYS A 95 -13.48 -0.52 5.27
N VAL A 96 -14.51 -0.06 6.00
CA VAL A 96 -15.50 -0.97 6.59
C VAL A 96 -16.24 -1.62 5.40
N GLN A 97 -15.99 -2.89 5.19
CA GLN A 97 -16.82 -3.73 4.32
C GLN A 97 -18.18 -3.87 5.05
N HIS A 98 -19.22 -3.29 4.48
CA HIS A 98 -20.60 -3.47 4.96
C HIS A 98 -21.22 -4.75 4.37
#